data_AF-A0A3D4JJ12-F1
#
_entry.id   AF-A0A3D4JJ12-F1
#
_cell.length_a   1.000
_cell.length_b   1.000
_cell.length_c   1.000
_cell.angle_alpha   90.00
_cell.angle_beta   90.00
_cell.angle_gamma   90.00
#
_symmetry.space_group_name_H-M   'P 1'
#
loop_
_entity.id
_entity.type
_entity.pdbx_description
1 polymer ?
#
loop_
_entity_poly.entity_id
_entity_poly.type
_entity_poly.pdbx_seq_one_letter_code
_entity_poly.pdbx_strand_id
1 'polypeptide(L)'
;MTIKEYCEKYDQKFQTVYKKIAHHKNSELEGHIIRSKGKIMEIDDFAVDFLLPTQVKVIQAIEECEGIVRKNNDLKDKLYSAETIAEQTDKQLLKALADNEKLTAENTELQVKIEEQERIIHDKDSRIAELTEQLEAERSISEQKICELEKRIAELSNENKLLTEKLDAVPKIFRKS
;
A
#
# COMPACT_ATOMS: atom_id res chain seq x y z
N MET A 1 54.02 11.97 -26.99
CA MET A 1 55.12 11.03 -26.63
C MET A 1 56.21 11.12 -27.69
N THR A 2 57.49 11.04 -27.34
CA THR A 2 58.59 11.02 -28.32
C THR A 2 58.79 9.63 -28.93
N ILE A 3 59.43 9.54 -30.11
CA ILE A 3 59.77 8.24 -30.72
C ILE A 3 60.70 7.42 -29.83
N LYS A 4 61.60 8.08 -29.09
CA LYS A 4 62.51 7.41 -28.15
C LYS A 4 61.73 6.73 -27.02
N GLU A 5 60.85 7.47 -26.36
CA GLU A 5 59.97 6.93 -25.31
C GLU A 5 59.07 5.80 -25.83
N TYR A 6 58.54 5.94 -27.05
CA TYR A 6 57.76 4.89 -27.70
C TYR A 6 58.58 3.62 -27.94
N CYS A 7 59.78 3.76 -28.52
CA CYS A 7 60.67 2.64 -28.81
C CYS A 7 61.10 1.91 -27.54
N GLU A 8 61.39 2.64 -26.47
CA GLU A 8 61.72 2.09 -25.15
C GLU A 8 60.52 1.37 -24.53
N LYS A 9 59.32 1.95 -24.61
CA LYS A 9 58.09 1.40 -24.02
C LYS A 9 57.64 0.09 -24.67
N TYR A 10 57.79 -0.06 -25.98
CA TYR A 10 57.29 -1.21 -26.74
C TYR A 10 58.40 -2.12 -27.31
N ASP A 11 59.63 -1.94 -26.82
CA ASP A 11 60.84 -2.67 -27.26
C ASP A 11 60.98 -2.71 -28.80
N GLN A 12 60.85 -1.55 -29.43
CA GLN A 12 60.90 -1.41 -30.89
C GLN A 12 62.19 -0.76 -31.36
N LYS A 13 62.79 -1.32 -32.42
CA LYS A 13 63.94 -0.70 -33.09
C LYS A 13 63.50 0.59 -33.79
N PHE A 14 64.23 1.69 -33.55
CA PHE A 14 64.01 3.00 -34.21
C PHE A 14 63.83 2.89 -35.72
N GLN A 15 64.69 2.11 -36.39
CA GLN A 15 64.65 1.94 -37.84
C GLN A 15 63.30 1.39 -38.34
N THR A 16 62.70 0.45 -37.61
CA THR A 16 61.41 -0.15 -37.96
C THR A 16 60.29 0.89 -37.82
N VAL A 17 60.29 1.64 -36.72
CA VAL A 17 59.30 2.69 -36.45
C VAL A 17 59.40 3.82 -37.48
N TYR A 18 60.60 4.32 -37.76
CA TYR A 18 60.80 5.38 -38.77
C TYR A 18 60.41 4.92 -40.19
N LYS A 19 60.65 3.65 -40.56
CA LYS A 19 60.20 3.11 -41.85
C LYS A 19 58.68 3.09 -41.97
N LYS A 20 57.99 2.64 -40.93
CA LYS A 20 56.52 2.60 -40.88
C LYS A 20 55.93 4.00 -40.93
N ILE A 21 56.52 4.95 -40.19
CA ILE A 21 56.17 6.37 -40.25
C ILE A 21 56.36 6.95 -41.65
N ALA A 22 57.50 6.67 -42.29
CA ALA A 22 57.77 7.18 -43.63
C ALA A 22 56.78 6.65 -44.66
N HIS A 23 56.36 5.39 -44.52
CA HIS A 23 55.40 4.75 -45.41
C HIS A 23 53.99 5.36 -45.31
N HIS A 24 53.56 5.73 -44.10
CA HIS A 24 52.22 6.26 -43.83
C HIS A 24 52.18 7.79 -43.59
N LYS A 25 53.27 8.50 -43.94
CA LYS A 25 53.47 9.91 -43.58
C LYS A 25 52.40 10.84 -44.15
N ASN A 26 51.96 10.57 -45.37
CA ASN A 26 51.01 11.41 -46.12
C ASN A 26 49.63 10.72 -46.23
N SER A 27 49.30 9.88 -45.24
CA SER A 27 48.07 9.10 -45.19
C SER A 27 47.61 8.99 -43.74
N GLU A 28 47.61 7.81 -43.13
CA GLU A 28 47.07 7.56 -41.79
C GLU A 28 47.79 8.36 -40.69
N LEU A 29 49.07 8.67 -40.86
CA LEU A 29 49.84 9.44 -39.86
C LEU A 29 49.95 10.93 -40.19
N GLU A 30 49.24 11.41 -41.20
CA GLU A 30 49.19 12.84 -41.51
C GLU A 30 48.48 13.59 -40.37
N GLY A 31 49.09 14.67 -39.87
CA GLY A 31 48.56 15.42 -38.73
C GLY A 31 48.86 14.82 -37.34
N HIS A 32 49.23 13.54 -37.26
CA HIS A 32 49.47 12.82 -35.99
C HIS A 32 50.96 12.80 -35.56
N ILE A 33 51.84 13.42 -36.35
CA ILE A 33 53.27 13.51 -36.11
C ILE A 33 53.73 14.96 -36.07
N ILE A 34 54.18 15.41 -34.90
CA ILE A 34 54.69 16.76 -34.69
C ILE A 34 56.15 16.82 -35.13
N ARG A 35 56.45 17.75 -36.05
CA ARG A 35 57.80 17.93 -36.62
C ARG A 35 58.34 19.33 -36.37
N SER A 36 59.62 19.42 -36.01
CA SER A 36 60.37 20.69 -35.91
C SER A 36 61.60 20.63 -36.82
N LYS A 37 61.78 21.61 -37.71
CA LYS A 37 62.87 21.66 -38.71
C LYS A 37 63.07 20.34 -39.46
N GLY A 38 61.96 19.66 -39.79
CA GLY A 38 61.97 18.37 -40.49
C GLY A 38 62.24 17.13 -39.62
N LYS A 39 62.59 17.30 -38.34
CA LYS A 39 62.78 16.19 -37.37
C LYS A 39 61.47 15.89 -36.64
N ILE A 40 61.19 14.59 -36.47
CA ILE A 40 60.05 14.11 -35.67
C ILE A 40 60.38 14.39 -34.21
N MET A 41 59.51 15.17 -33.56
CA MET A 41 59.64 15.53 -32.14
C MET A 41 58.73 14.63 -31.31
N GLU A 42 57.44 14.60 -31.65
CA GLU A 42 56.43 13.91 -30.87
C GLU A 42 55.38 13.24 -31.77
N ILE A 43 54.77 12.20 -31.25
CA ILE A 43 53.62 11.49 -31.78
C ILE A 43 52.48 11.57 -30.77
N ASP A 44 51.26 11.74 -31.28
CA ASP A 44 50.03 11.76 -30.47
C ASP A 44 49.51 10.34 -30.21
N ASP A 45 48.42 10.24 -29.45
CA ASP A 45 47.86 8.95 -29.03
C ASP A 45 47.39 8.08 -30.20
N PHE A 46 46.90 8.70 -31.28
CA PHE A 46 46.51 7.99 -32.49
C PHE A 46 47.74 7.37 -33.18
N ALA A 47 48.80 8.15 -33.39
CA ALA A 47 50.04 7.63 -33.98
C ALA A 47 50.68 6.55 -33.10
N VAL A 48 50.59 6.68 -31.78
CA VAL A 48 51.05 5.67 -30.84
C VAL A 48 50.29 4.36 -31.04
N ASP A 49 48.95 4.39 -31.06
CA ASP A 49 48.13 3.20 -31.29
C ASP A 49 48.38 2.59 -32.68
N PHE A 50 48.42 3.41 -33.73
CA PHE A 50 48.67 2.95 -35.09
C PHE A 50 50.01 2.21 -35.22
N LEU A 51 51.05 2.75 -34.58
CA LEU A 51 52.39 2.18 -34.66
C LEU A 51 52.55 0.90 -33.85
N LEU A 52 51.71 0.65 -32.83
CA LEU A 52 51.81 -0.52 -31.94
C LEU A 52 52.13 -1.81 -32.70
N PRO A 53 53.05 -2.63 -32.17
CA PRO A 53 53.33 -3.94 -32.74
C PRO A 53 52.06 -4.79 -32.77
N THR A 54 51.87 -5.57 -33.84
CA THR A 54 50.69 -6.45 -33.98
C THR A 54 50.51 -7.36 -32.77
N GLN A 55 51.60 -7.90 -32.23
CA GLN A 55 51.56 -8.75 -31.04
C GLN A 55 50.98 -8.01 -29.81
N VAL A 56 51.33 -6.73 -29.62
CA VAL A 56 50.79 -5.93 -28.51
C VAL A 56 49.30 -5.67 -28.72
N LYS A 57 48.87 -5.34 -29.94
CA LYS A 57 47.45 -5.17 -30.27
C LYS A 57 46.63 -6.44 -30.02
N VAL A 58 47.19 -7.59 -30.40
CA VAL A 58 46.54 -8.90 -30.18
C VAL A 58 46.41 -9.19 -28.68
N ILE A 59 47.45 -8.94 -27.88
CA ILE A 59 47.39 -9.13 -26.42
C ILE A 59 46.31 -8.24 -25.79
N GLN A 60 46.28 -6.95 -26.15
CA GLN A 60 45.25 -6.03 -25.66
C GLN A 60 43.83 -6.49 -26.02
N ALA A 61 43.62 -6.93 -27.26
CA ALA A 61 42.33 -7.46 -27.69
C ALA A 61 41.93 -8.73 -26.92
N ILE A 62 42.88 -9.60 -26.58
CA ILE A 62 42.62 -10.78 -25.75
C ILE A 62 42.20 -10.38 -24.34
N GLU A 63 42.92 -9.44 -23.70
CA GLU A 63 42.59 -8.94 -22.36
C GLU A 63 41.21 -8.29 -22.30
N GLU A 64 40.84 -7.52 -23.33
CA GLU A 64 39.51 -6.95 -23.47
C GLU A 64 38.44 -8.04 -23.61
N CYS A 65 38.68 -9.04 -24.47
CA CYS A 65 37.77 -10.18 -24.64
C CYS A 65 37.57 -10.94 -23.31
N GLU A 66 38.63 -11.22 -22.58
CA GLU A 66 38.55 -11.87 -21.27
C GLU A 66 37.78 -11.02 -20.25
N GLY A 67 37.99 -9.71 -20.27
CA GLY A 67 37.24 -8.75 -19.46
C GLY A 67 35.75 -8.78 -19.77
N ILE A 68 35.39 -8.85 -21.06
CA ILE A 68 34.00 -8.98 -21.52
C ILE A 68 33.41 -10.32 -21.04
N VAL A 69 34.14 -11.43 -21.19
CA VAL A 69 33.67 -12.76 -20.75
C VAL A 69 33.40 -12.78 -19.24
N ARG A 70 34.30 -12.22 -18.42
CA ARG A 70 34.09 -12.10 -16.96
C ARG A 70 32.84 -11.29 -16.63
N LYS A 71 32.65 -10.12 -17.27
CA LYS A 71 31.46 -9.29 -17.08
C LYS A 71 30.19 -9.99 -17.53
N ASN A 72 30.23 -10.74 -18.64
CA ASN A 72 29.08 -11.46 -19.16
C ASN A 72 28.62 -12.56 -18.18
N ASN A 73 29.57 -13.30 -17.61
CA ASN A 73 29.26 -14.29 -16.58
C ASN A 73 28.64 -13.67 -15.33
N ASP A 74 29.20 -12.55 -14.82
CA ASP A 74 28.61 -11.83 -13.67
C ASP A 74 27.19 -11.31 -13.97
N LEU A 75 26.96 -10.78 -15.17
CA LEU A 75 25.62 -10.35 -15.59
C LEU A 75 24.65 -11.51 -15.71
N LYS A 76 25.10 -12.68 -16.18
CA LYS A 76 24.29 -13.89 -16.28
C LYS A 76 23.86 -14.39 -14.91
N ASP A 77 24.76 -14.41 -13.93
CA ASP A 77 24.44 -14.80 -12.56
C ASP A 77 23.46 -13.83 -11.91
N LYS A 78 23.65 -12.52 -12.12
CA LYS A 78 22.71 -11.49 -11.67
C LYS A 78 21.33 -11.65 -12.30
N LEU A 79 21.27 -11.92 -13.61
CA LEU A 79 20.00 -12.15 -14.31
C LEU A 79 19.26 -13.34 -13.70
N TYR A 80 19.94 -14.47 -13.51
CA TYR A 80 19.33 -15.66 -12.90
C TYR A 80 18.81 -15.40 -11.48
N SER A 81 19.56 -14.65 -10.68
CA SER A 81 19.12 -14.26 -9.34
C SER A 81 17.88 -13.36 -9.37
N ALA A 82 17.83 -12.41 -10.31
CA ALA A 82 16.70 -11.50 -10.47
C ALA A 82 15.43 -12.24 -10.96
N GLU A 83 15.57 -13.17 -11.89
CA GLU A 83 14.47 -14.05 -12.34
C GLU A 83 13.90 -14.85 -11.17
N THR A 84 14.76 -15.44 -10.35
CA THR A 84 14.33 -16.21 -9.18
C THR A 84 13.56 -15.33 -8.17
N ILE A 85 14.04 -14.12 -7.90
CA ILE A 85 13.36 -13.17 -7.01
C ILE A 85 12.01 -12.75 -7.59
N ALA A 86 11.94 -12.49 -8.90
CA ALA A 86 10.71 -12.12 -9.58
C ALA A 86 9.66 -13.23 -9.48
N GLU A 87 10.02 -14.49 -9.75
CA GLU A 87 9.11 -15.64 -9.63
C GLU A 87 8.60 -15.85 -8.20
N GLN A 88 9.47 -15.68 -7.20
CA GLN A 88 9.08 -15.80 -5.79
C GLN A 88 8.12 -14.68 -5.38
N THR A 89 8.40 -13.46 -5.83
CA THR A 89 7.55 -12.28 -5.56
C THR A 89 6.18 -12.44 -6.21
N ASP A 90 6.13 -12.93 -7.45
CA ASP A 90 4.89 -13.15 -8.17
C ASP A 90 4.00 -14.21 -7.48
N LYS A 91 4.60 -15.30 -6.99
CA LYS A 91 3.89 -16.31 -6.17
C LYS A 91 3.31 -15.73 -4.88
N GLN A 92 4.07 -14.88 -4.19
CA GLN A 92 3.61 -14.21 -2.97
C GLN A 92 2.47 -13.23 -3.27
N LEU A 93 2.56 -12.51 -4.39
CA LEU A 93 1.54 -11.56 -4.84
C LEU A 93 0.23 -12.27 -5.19
N LEU A 94 0.29 -13.38 -5.92
CA LEU A 94 -0.89 -14.21 -6.23
C LEU A 94 -1.59 -14.71 -4.96
N LYS A 95 -0.82 -15.13 -3.95
CA LYS A 95 -1.38 -15.55 -2.66
C LYS A 95 -2.07 -14.37 -1.95
N ALA A 96 -1.42 -13.21 -1.89
CA ALA A 96 -1.99 -12.02 -1.25
C ALA A 96 -3.26 -11.54 -1.97
N LEU A 97 -3.33 -11.66 -3.29
CA LEU A 97 -4.55 -11.36 -4.07
C LEU A 97 -5.70 -12.31 -3.70
N ALA A 98 -5.44 -13.62 -3.64
CA ALA A 98 -6.47 -14.60 -3.26
C ALA A 98 -6.99 -14.37 -1.82
N ASP A 99 -6.08 -14.06 -0.89
CA ASP A 99 -6.45 -13.75 0.50
C ASP A 99 -7.30 -12.45 0.57
N ASN A 100 -6.96 -11.42 -0.22
CA ASN A 100 -7.73 -10.17 -0.30
C ASN A 100 -9.12 -10.37 -0.90
N GLU A 101 -9.27 -11.21 -1.93
CA GLU A 101 -10.58 -11.56 -2.49
C GLU A 101 -11.47 -12.22 -1.44
N LYS A 102 -10.92 -13.13 -0.65
CA LYS A 102 -11.64 -13.79 0.44
C LYS A 102 -12.09 -12.79 1.51
N LEU A 103 -11.19 -11.91 1.96
CA LEU A 103 -11.52 -10.87 2.94
C LEU A 103 -12.58 -9.90 2.42
N THR A 104 -12.54 -9.59 1.12
CA THR A 104 -13.54 -8.71 0.48
C THR A 104 -14.93 -9.37 0.49
N ALA A 105 -15.00 -10.67 0.20
CA ALA A 105 -16.23 -11.44 0.28
C ALA A 105 -16.79 -11.48 1.71
N GLU A 106 -15.93 -11.77 2.70
CA GLU A 106 -16.32 -11.78 4.12
C GLU A 106 -16.83 -10.40 4.59
N ASN A 107 -16.16 -9.32 4.21
CA ASN A 107 -16.62 -7.95 4.53
C ASN A 107 -17.99 -7.64 3.92
N THR A 108 -18.23 -8.08 2.69
CA THR A 108 -19.52 -7.89 2.03
C THR A 108 -20.64 -8.65 2.75
N GLU A 109 -20.36 -9.87 3.21
CA GLU A 109 -21.32 -10.66 3.99
C GLU A 109 -21.63 -10.01 5.36
N LEU A 110 -20.59 -9.52 6.05
CA LEU A 110 -20.77 -8.83 7.34
C LEU A 110 -21.58 -7.54 7.18
N GLN A 111 -21.35 -6.79 6.10
CA GLN A 111 -22.11 -5.59 5.80
C GLN A 111 -23.61 -5.87 5.67
N VAL A 112 -23.99 -6.92 4.91
CA VAL A 112 -25.39 -7.34 4.78
C VAL A 112 -26.00 -7.74 6.13
N LYS A 113 -25.24 -8.43 6.98
CA LYS A 113 -25.71 -8.81 8.33
C LYS A 113 -25.94 -7.60 9.22
N ILE A 114 -25.09 -6.58 9.13
CA ILE A 114 -25.25 -5.33 9.88
C ILE A 114 -26.52 -4.61 9.44
N GLU A 115 -26.72 -4.44 8.12
CA GLU A 115 -27.91 -3.79 7.57
C GLU A 115 -29.21 -4.50 7.99
N GLU A 116 -29.20 -5.83 8.03
CA GLU A 116 -30.35 -6.59 8.51
C GLU A 116 -30.60 -6.42 10.02
N GLN A 117 -29.53 -6.38 10.83
CA GLN A 117 -29.66 -6.10 12.26
C GLN A 117 -30.19 -4.69 12.53
N GLU A 118 -29.75 -3.69 11.77
CA GLU A 118 -30.25 -2.32 11.85
C GLU A 118 -31.75 -2.25 11.55
N ARG A 119 -32.21 -2.97 10.51
CA ARG A 119 -33.64 -3.10 10.19
C ARG A 119 -34.43 -3.69 11.36
N ILE A 120 -33.94 -4.79 11.94
CA ILE A 120 -34.61 -5.46 13.07
C ILE A 120 -34.68 -4.54 14.30
N ILE A 121 -33.62 -3.77 14.58
CA ILE A 121 -33.59 -2.81 15.69
C ILE A 121 -34.66 -1.74 15.45
N HIS A 122 -34.69 -1.15 14.26
CA HIS A 122 -35.67 -0.13 13.90
C HIS A 122 -37.13 -0.61 14.07
N ASP A 123 -37.44 -1.84 13.63
CA ASP A 123 -38.77 -2.42 13.78
C ASP A 123 -39.14 -2.65 15.25
N LYS A 124 -38.17 -3.11 16.06
CA LYS A 124 -38.36 -3.28 17.51
C LYS A 124 -38.57 -1.96 18.22
N ASP A 125 -37.80 -0.93 17.89
CA ASP A 125 -37.95 0.40 18.47
C ASP A 125 -39.32 1.00 18.15
N SER A 126 -39.76 0.84 16.90
CA SER A 126 -41.12 1.25 16.48
C SER A 126 -42.19 0.52 17.29
N ARG A 127 -42.04 -0.79 17.49
CA ARG A 127 -42.97 -1.59 18.30
C ARG A 127 -42.97 -1.20 19.78
N ILE A 128 -41.81 -0.87 20.33
CA ILE A 128 -41.69 -0.37 21.70
C ILE A 128 -42.42 0.97 21.84
N ALA A 129 -42.27 1.88 20.88
CA ALA A 129 -42.97 3.16 20.88
C ALA A 129 -44.50 2.97 20.88
N GLU A 130 -45.02 2.12 19.99
CA GLU A 130 -46.46 1.79 19.93
C GLU A 130 -46.99 1.22 21.26
N LEU A 131 -46.28 0.26 21.84
CA LEU A 131 -46.69 -0.36 23.11
C LEU A 131 -46.63 0.62 24.28
N THR A 132 -45.65 1.53 24.26
CA THR A 132 -45.52 2.57 25.27
C THR A 132 -46.71 3.54 25.22
N GLU A 133 -47.08 3.99 24.01
CA GLU A 133 -48.25 4.85 23.82
C GLU A 133 -49.55 4.17 24.28
N GLN A 134 -49.73 2.89 23.94
CA GLN A 134 -50.89 2.11 24.39
C GLN A 134 -50.95 2.01 25.91
N LEU A 135 -49.82 1.72 26.56
CA LEU A 135 -49.74 1.61 28.01
C LEU A 135 -50.05 2.94 28.71
N GLU A 136 -49.54 4.06 28.17
CA GLU A 136 -49.84 5.39 28.69
C GLU A 136 -51.33 5.74 28.56
N ALA A 137 -51.95 5.40 27.44
CA ALA A 137 -53.38 5.60 27.23
C ALA A 137 -54.23 4.77 28.22
N GLU A 138 -53.90 3.48 28.41
CA GLU A 138 -54.58 2.61 29.38
C GLU A 138 -54.39 3.10 30.82
N ARG A 139 -53.20 3.58 31.16
CA ARG A 139 -52.89 4.15 32.47
C ARG A 139 -53.75 5.39 32.72
N SER A 140 -53.82 6.32 31.77
CA SER A 140 -54.64 7.53 31.87
C SER A 140 -56.13 7.20 32.08
N ILE A 141 -56.67 6.25 31.32
CA ILE A 141 -58.06 5.78 31.48
C ILE A 141 -58.28 5.18 32.88
N SER A 142 -57.33 4.39 33.37
CA SER A 142 -57.42 3.75 34.68
C SER A 142 -57.34 4.78 35.81
N GLU A 143 -56.43 5.75 35.72
CA GLU A 143 -56.30 6.87 36.66
C GLU A 143 -57.59 7.71 36.72
N GLN A 144 -58.21 7.99 35.57
CA GLN A 144 -59.49 8.70 35.53
C GLN A 144 -60.60 7.89 36.23
N LYS A 145 -60.73 6.59 35.95
CA LYS A 145 -61.71 5.72 36.61
C LYS A 145 -61.52 5.66 38.12
N ILE A 146 -60.26 5.59 38.58
CA ILE A 146 -59.95 5.63 40.02
C ILE A 146 -60.44 6.95 40.63
N CYS A 147 -60.13 8.10 40.02
CA CYS A 147 -60.60 9.40 40.50
C CYS A 147 -62.14 9.49 40.58
N GLU A 148 -62.86 8.94 39.60
CA GLU A 148 -64.32 8.89 39.59
C GLU A 148 -64.87 8.00 40.72
N LEU A 149 -64.27 6.82 40.93
CA LEU A 149 -64.66 5.91 42.02
C LEU A 149 -64.38 6.52 43.39
N GLU A 150 -63.23 7.18 43.58
CA GLU A 150 -62.88 7.87 44.83
C GLU A 150 -63.90 8.96 45.18
N LYS A 151 -64.31 9.77 44.20
CA LYS A 151 -65.38 10.76 44.39
C LYS A 151 -66.68 10.10 44.81
N ARG A 152 -67.07 9.01 44.14
CA ARG A 152 -68.32 8.29 44.45
C ARG A 152 -68.30 7.66 45.85
N ILE A 153 -67.16 7.12 46.27
CA ILE A 153 -66.97 6.58 47.62
C ILE A 153 -67.11 7.70 48.66
N ALA A 154 -66.51 8.87 48.43
CA ALA A 154 -66.61 10.02 49.32
C ALA A 154 -68.06 10.52 49.47
N GLU A 155 -68.79 10.61 48.35
CA GLU A 155 -70.22 10.95 48.33
C GLU A 155 -71.05 9.96 49.18
N LEU A 156 -70.92 8.66 48.91
CA LEU A 156 -71.63 7.61 49.64
C LEU A 156 -71.25 7.58 51.13
N SER A 157 -69.99 7.84 51.47
CA SER A 157 -69.53 7.93 52.85
C SER A 157 -70.19 9.10 53.59
N ASN A 158 -70.32 10.26 52.94
CA ASN A 158 -71.01 11.42 53.50
C ASN A 158 -72.52 11.16 53.68
N GLU A 159 -73.16 10.54 52.69
CA GLU A 159 -74.58 10.16 52.76
C GLU A 159 -74.83 9.16 53.90
N ASN A 160 -73.99 8.13 54.02
CA ASN A 160 -74.06 7.16 55.12
C ASN A 160 -73.88 7.80 56.50
N LYS A 161 -72.94 8.75 56.62
CA LYS A 161 -72.76 9.51 57.86
C LYS A 161 -74.03 10.27 58.22
N LEU A 162 -74.64 10.99 57.27
CA LEU A 162 -75.90 11.71 57.47
C LEU A 162 -77.06 10.77 57.87
N LEU A 163 -77.17 9.61 57.22
CA LEU A 163 -78.18 8.61 57.57
C LEU A 163 -77.99 8.03 58.97
N THR A 164 -76.73 7.81 59.37
CA THR A 164 -76.38 7.34 60.71
C THR A 164 -76.74 8.39 61.76
N GLU A 165 -76.40 9.66 61.53
CA GLU A 165 -76.80 10.78 62.40
C GLU A 165 -78.33 10.88 62.53
N LYS A 166 -79.07 10.72 61.44
CA LYS A 166 -80.55 10.70 61.46
C LYS A 166 -81.10 9.50 62.25
N LEU A 167 -80.54 8.31 62.07
CA LEU A 167 -80.93 7.12 62.82
C LEU A 167 -80.64 7.29 64.31
N ASP A 168 -79.52 7.91 64.65
CA ASP A 168 -79.13 8.19 66.04
C ASP A 168 -79.99 9.25 66.71
N ALA A 169 -80.63 10.14 65.96
CA ALA A 169 -81.64 11.07 66.48
C ALA A 169 -82.99 10.39 66.81
N VAL A 170 -83.26 9.19 66.29
CA VAL A 170 -84.50 8.45 66.58
C VAL A 170 -84.43 7.85 68.00
N PRO A 171 -85.42 8.08 68.90
CA PRO A 171 -85.40 7.51 70.24
C PRO A 171 -85.31 5.98 70.20
N LYS A 172 -84.49 5.39 71.08
CA LYS A 172 -84.18 3.94 71.09
C LYS A 172 -85.42 3.04 71.13
N ILE A 173 -86.52 3.49 71.75
CA ILE A 173 -87.80 2.76 71.83
C ILE A 173 -88.48 2.53 70.46
N PHE A 174 -88.08 3.27 69.42
CA PHE A 174 -88.60 3.14 68.06
C PHE A 174 -87.61 2.47 67.09
N ARG A 175 -86.39 2.14 67.54
CA ARG A 175 -85.43 1.39 66.72
C ARG A 175 -85.79 -0.10 66.82
N LYS A 176 -86.05 -0.76 65.69
CA LYS A 176 -86.26 -2.22 65.68
C LYS A 176 -85.02 -2.92 66.24
N SER A 177 -85.22 -3.71 67.28
CA SER A 177 -84.24 -4.64 67.88
C SER A 177 -83.85 -5.73 66.90
#